data_AF-A0A957MEG9-F1
#
_entry.id   AF-A0A957MEG9-F1
#
_cell.length_a   1.000
_cell.length_b   1.000
_cell.length_c   1.000
_cell.angle_alpha   90.00
_cell.angle_beta   90.00
_cell.angle_gamma   90.00
#
_symmetry.space_group_name_H-M   'P 1'
#
loop_
_entity.id
_entity.type
_entity.pdbx_description
1 polymer ?
#
loop_
_entity_poly.entity_id
_entity_poly.type
_entity_poly.pdbx_seq_one_letter_code
_entity_poly.pdbx_strand_id
1 'polypeptide(L)'
;VKRRVPAALALELHTILSWTAIGMSVYHAYLLLFSRFFDYTVVDLLVPFVGPYEPLAVGLGIVGLYLMILTSASFYLIDRIGYRSFRQVHYLTYIAYVLATVHSVLAGSDGLLFNPVYVAVSAGLFLLTLARILARRPHAPRRIYTS
;
A
#
# COMPACT_ATOMS: atom_id res chain seq x y z
N VAL A 1 -14.55 18.66 1.55
CA VAL A 1 -13.31 18.06 2.13
C VAL A 1 -12.18 19.08 2.29
N LYS A 2 -11.71 19.79 1.25
CA LYS A 2 -10.67 20.86 1.35
C LYS A 2 -10.91 21.95 2.41
N ARG A 3 -12.16 22.13 2.85
CA ARG A 3 -12.59 23.12 3.85
C ARG A 3 -12.52 22.62 5.30
N ARG A 4 -12.20 21.34 5.54
CA ARG A 4 -12.16 20.71 6.89
C ARG A 4 -10.80 20.13 7.29
N VAL A 5 -9.96 19.71 6.33
CA VAL A 5 -8.61 19.19 6.61
C VAL A 5 -7.60 19.97 5.77
N PRO A 6 -6.64 20.70 6.38
CA PRO A 6 -5.57 21.39 5.67
C PRO A 6 -4.74 20.42 4.82
N ALA A 7 -4.30 20.84 3.63
CA ALA A 7 -3.51 20.00 2.74
C ALA A 7 -2.17 19.57 3.37
N ALA A 8 -1.55 20.46 4.15
CA ALA A 8 -0.32 20.15 4.90
C ALA A 8 -0.53 19.03 5.92
N LEU A 9 -1.61 19.11 6.71
CA LEU A 9 -1.94 18.07 7.69
C LEU A 9 -2.19 16.72 7.03
N ALA A 10 -2.93 16.69 5.91
CA ALA A 10 -3.17 15.45 5.18
C ALA A 10 -1.86 14.81 4.64
N LEU A 11 -0.93 15.64 4.16
CA LEU A 11 0.37 15.20 3.68
C LEU A 11 1.26 14.68 4.82
N GLU A 12 1.27 15.38 5.95
CA GLU A 12 2.01 14.96 7.14
C GLU A 12 1.51 13.63 7.68
N LEU A 13 0.18 13.48 7.86
CA LEU A 13 -0.43 12.23 8.27
C LEU A 13 -0.14 11.10 7.28
N HIS A 14 -0.24 11.35 5.97
CA HIS A 14 0.11 10.35 4.95
C HIS A 14 1.56 9.90 5.09
N THR A 15 2.48 10.83 5.33
CA THR A 15 3.92 10.54 5.46
C THR A 15 4.20 9.70 6.71
N ILE A 16 3.64 10.09 7.87
CA ILE A 16 3.80 9.35 9.13
C ILE A 16 3.21 7.94 8.99
N LEU A 17 2.00 7.82 8.45
CA LEU A 17 1.33 6.52 8.26
C LEU A 17 2.10 5.63 7.28
N SER A 18 2.64 6.19 6.19
CA SER A 18 3.39 5.41 5.19
C SER A 18 4.69 4.84 5.78
N TRP A 19 5.46 5.66 6.49
CA TRP A 19 6.68 5.20 7.15
C TRP A 19 6.41 4.23 8.30
N THR A 20 5.36 4.48 9.08
CA THR A 20 4.94 3.56 10.15
C THR A 20 4.51 2.21 9.57
N ALA A 21 3.75 2.20 8.47
CA ALA A 21 3.34 0.97 7.81
C ALA A 21 4.54 0.16 7.31
N ILE A 22 5.50 0.80 6.63
CA ILE A 22 6.74 0.13 6.19
C ILE A 22 7.53 -0.42 7.38
N GLY A 23 7.74 0.40 8.41
CA GLY A 23 8.48 0.01 9.61
C GLY A 23 7.83 -1.19 10.32
N MET A 24 6.52 -1.17 10.47
CA MET A 24 5.76 -2.28 11.07
C MET A 24 5.78 -3.53 10.18
N SER A 25 5.70 -3.41 8.86
CA SER A 25 5.82 -4.56 7.96
C SER A 25 7.21 -5.21 8.00
N VAL A 26 8.28 -4.41 8.05
CA VAL A 26 9.65 -4.92 8.22
C VAL A 26 9.80 -5.59 9.59
N TYR A 27 9.29 -4.96 10.65
CA TYR A 27 9.33 -5.52 12.00
C TYR A 27 8.53 -6.83 12.09
N HIS A 28 7.34 -6.88 11.48
CA HIS A 28 6.54 -8.09 11.38
C HIS A 28 7.31 -9.23 10.70
N ALA A 29 7.94 -8.97 9.55
CA ALA A 29 8.77 -9.95 8.87
C ALA A 29 9.96 -10.40 9.76
N TYR A 30 10.63 -9.46 10.42
CA TYR A 30 11.74 -9.75 11.34
C TYR A 30 11.34 -10.71 12.48
N LEU A 31 10.13 -10.59 13.02
CA LEU A 31 9.64 -11.48 14.07
C LEU A 31 9.50 -12.94 13.62
N LEU A 32 9.35 -13.20 12.31
CA LEU A 32 9.27 -14.58 11.78
C LEU A 32 10.56 -15.37 12.02
N LEU A 33 11.72 -14.70 12.10
CA LEU A 33 13.00 -15.35 12.44
C LEU A 33 13.02 -15.94 13.86
N PHE A 34 12.10 -15.52 14.72
CA PHE A 34 11.95 -16.00 16.10
C PHE A 34 10.71 -16.89 16.28
N SER A 35 10.10 -17.32 15.18
CA SER A 35 8.98 -18.26 15.20
C SER A 35 9.42 -19.60 15.81
N ARG A 36 8.53 -20.20 16.61
CA ARG A 36 8.70 -21.57 17.13
C ARG A 36 8.01 -22.64 16.27
N PHE A 37 7.27 -22.22 15.25
CA PHE A 37 6.47 -23.11 14.41
C PHE A 37 7.18 -23.46 13.10
N PHE A 38 7.94 -22.51 12.55
CA PHE A 38 8.63 -22.65 11.27
C PHE A 38 10.00 -21.99 11.36
N ASP A 39 11.02 -22.68 10.86
CA ASP A 39 12.39 -22.19 10.84
C ASP A 39 12.61 -21.25 9.66
N TYR A 40 12.35 -19.96 9.86
CA TYR A 40 12.62 -18.93 8.86
C TYR A 40 14.09 -18.51 8.87
N THR A 41 14.67 -18.40 7.68
CA THR A 41 15.98 -17.78 7.44
C THR A 41 15.82 -16.37 6.88
N VAL A 42 16.91 -15.60 6.88
CA VAL A 42 16.91 -14.26 6.25
C VAL A 42 16.56 -14.33 4.76
N VAL A 43 16.92 -15.42 4.07
CA VAL A 43 16.59 -15.62 2.65
C VAL A 43 15.07 -15.74 2.47
N ASP A 44 14.39 -16.43 3.37
CA ASP A 44 12.92 -16.62 3.31
C ASP A 44 12.13 -15.32 3.48
N LEU A 45 12.72 -14.32 4.14
CA LEU A 45 12.12 -12.99 4.32
C LEU A 45 12.35 -12.07 3.12
N LEU A 46 13.37 -12.33 2.32
CA LEU A 46 13.78 -11.49 1.20
C LEU A 46 13.34 -12.07 -0.14
N VAL A 47 13.43 -13.38 -0.33
CA VAL A 47 13.09 -13.99 -1.61
C VAL A 47 11.62 -14.42 -1.57
N PRO A 48 10.75 -13.91 -2.46
CA PRO A 48 9.37 -14.34 -2.51
C PRO A 48 9.25 -15.84 -2.81
N PHE A 49 8.27 -16.51 -2.20
CA PHE A 49 7.83 -17.87 -2.53
C PHE A 49 8.76 -19.03 -2.13
N VAL A 50 9.83 -18.78 -1.38
CA VAL A 50 10.77 -19.84 -0.96
C VAL A 50 10.62 -20.30 0.50
N GLY A 51 9.88 -19.54 1.31
CA GLY A 51 9.75 -19.80 2.74
C GLY A 51 8.96 -21.08 3.08
N PRO A 52 9.09 -21.57 4.33
CA PRO A 52 8.57 -22.88 4.74
C PRO A 52 7.04 -22.94 4.97
N TYR A 53 6.37 -21.79 5.10
CA TYR A 53 4.92 -21.72 5.39
C TYR A 53 4.20 -20.86 4.35
N GLU A 54 3.09 -21.38 3.83
CA GLU A 54 2.22 -20.74 2.82
C GLU A 54 3.00 -19.89 1.80
N PRO A 55 3.91 -20.49 1.00
CA PRO A 55 4.91 -19.74 0.24
C PRO A 55 4.29 -18.74 -0.72
N LEU A 56 3.14 -19.07 -1.30
CA LEU A 56 2.34 -18.17 -2.14
C LEU A 56 1.86 -16.94 -1.36
N ALA A 57 1.16 -17.15 -0.24
CA ALA A 57 0.64 -16.05 0.55
C ALA A 57 1.76 -15.17 1.13
N VAL A 58 2.81 -15.77 1.68
CA VAL A 58 3.97 -15.05 2.23
C VAL A 58 4.72 -14.29 1.13
N GLY A 59 4.94 -14.91 -0.02
CA GLY A 59 5.58 -14.26 -1.17
C GLY A 59 4.83 -13.03 -1.68
N LEU A 60 3.48 -13.05 -1.68
CA LEU A 60 2.69 -11.85 -2.00
C LEU A 60 2.94 -10.71 -0.99
N GLY A 61 3.10 -11.04 0.30
CA GLY A 61 3.46 -10.07 1.33
C GLY A 61 4.83 -9.43 1.09
N ILE A 62 5.83 -10.23 0.71
CA ILE A 62 7.18 -9.76 0.37
C ILE A 62 7.13 -8.82 -0.85
N VAL A 63 6.43 -9.21 -1.91
CA VAL A 63 6.24 -8.33 -3.09
C VAL A 63 5.50 -7.05 -2.73
N GLY A 64 4.48 -7.12 -1.86
CA GLY A 64 3.78 -5.96 -1.33
C GLY A 64 4.72 -4.99 -0.59
N LEU A 65 5.58 -5.51 0.29
CA LEU A 65 6.59 -4.73 1.01
C LEU A 65 7.57 -4.05 0.05
N TYR A 66 8.01 -4.76 -1.00
CA TYR A 66 8.87 -4.18 -2.04
C TYR A 66 8.22 -3.02 -2.77
N LEU A 67 6.94 -3.15 -3.12
CA LEU A 67 6.18 -2.05 -3.73
C LEU A 67 6.01 -0.88 -2.77
N MET A 68 5.79 -1.11 -1.47
CA MET A 68 5.71 -0.04 -0.47
C MET A 68 7.03 0.74 -0.38
N ILE A 69 8.16 0.04 -0.36
CA ILE A 69 9.50 0.66 -0.34
C ILE A 69 9.75 1.42 -1.65
N LEU A 70 9.49 0.79 -2.81
CA LEU A 70 9.68 1.39 -4.13
C LEU A 70 8.86 2.68 -4.29
N THR A 71 7.58 2.64 -3.93
CA THR A 71 6.68 3.79 -4.06
C THR A 71 7.06 4.92 -3.11
N SER A 72 7.48 4.62 -1.89
CA SER A 72 7.99 5.63 -0.94
C SER A 72 9.32 6.23 -1.41
N ALA A 73 10.25 5.40 -1.90
CA ALA A 73 11.53 5.86 -2.44
C ALA A 73 11.35 6.74 -3.68
N SER A 74 10.33 6.47 -4.50
CA SER A 74 10.06 7.25 -5.72
C SER A 74 9.79 8.74 -5.45
N PHE A 75 9.29 9.09 -4.26
CA PHE A 75 9.09 10.48 -3.86
C PHE A 75 10.41 11.26 -3.79
N TYR A 76 11.45 10.65 -3.20
CA TYR A 76 12.79 11.25 -3.10
C TYR A 76 13.52 11.33 -4.45
N LEU A 77 13.03 10.61 -5.45
CA LEU A 77 13.58 10.58 -6.81
C LEU A 77 12.79 11.44 -7.79
N ILE A 78 11.76 12.17 -7.33
CA ILE A 78 10.83 12.90 -8.19
C ILE A 78 11.52 13.91 -9.11
N ASP A 79 12.58 14.57 -8.63
CA ASP A 79 13.37 15.54 -9.39
C ASP A 79 14.17 14.88 -10.53
N ARG A 80 14.46 13.57 -10.42
CA ARG A 80 15.19 12.81 -11.44
C ARG A 80 14.27 12.13 -12.45
N ILE A 81 13.16 11.55 -12.00
CA ILE A 81 12.27 10.74 -12.85
C ILE A 81 11.12 11.56 -13.45
N GLY A 82 10.90 12.77 -12.95
CA GLY A 82 9.83 13.66 -13.36
C GLY A 82 8.46 13.26 -12.82
N TYR A 83 7.56 14.24 -12.74
CA TYR A 83 6.25 14.10 -12.10
C TYR A 83 5.34 13.04 -12.75
N ARG A 84 5.43 12.85 -14.07
CA ARG A 84 4.62 11.86 -14.79
C ARG A 84 5.00 10.43 -14.38
N SER A 85 6.29 10.11 -14.38
CA SER A 85 6.81 8.80 -14.01
C SER A 85 6.59 8.52 -12.53
N PHE A 86 6.84 9.51 -11.67
CA PHE A 86 6.53 9.43 -10.24
C PHE A 86 5.06 9.04 -10.02
N ARG A 87 4.12 9.70 -10.69
CA ARG A 87 2.70 9.39 -10.54
C ARG A 87 2.35 7.97 -11.01
N GLN A 88 2.96 7.49 -12.09
CA GLN A 88 2.76 6.11 -12.58
C GLN A 88 3.27 5.09 -11.56
N VAL A 89 4.47 5.29 -11.02
CA VAL A 89 5.03 4.43 -9.96
C VAL A 89 4.16 4.49 -8.71
N HIS A 90 3.73 5.68 -8.30
CA HIS A 90 2.90 5.85 -7.11
C HIS A 90 1.55 5.12 -7.22
N TYR A 91 1.01 4.88 -8.42
CA TYR A 91 -0.19 4.05 -8.59
C TYR A 91 0.02 2.57 -8.27
N LEU A 92 1.25 2.08 -8.19
CA LEU A 92 1.55 0.73 -7.71
C LEU A 92 1.16 0.51 -6.25
N THR A 93 0.91 1.59 -5.48
CA THR A 93 0.36 1.50 -4.11
C THR A 93 -0.97 0.76 -4.06
N TYR A 94 -1.80 0.84 -5.11
CA TYR A 94 -3.03 0.05 -5.19
C TYR A 94 -2.75 -1.45 -5.28
N ILE A 95 -1.71 -1.84 -6.02
CA ILE A 95 -1.29 -3.24 -6.11
C ILE A 95 -0.69 -3.68 -4.77
N ALA A 96 0.17 -2.87 -4.16
CA ALA A 96 0.73 -3.14 -2.84
C ALA A 96 -0.35 -3.40 -1.79
N TYR A 97 -1.42 -2.59 -1.81
CA TYR A 97 -2.57 -2.77 -0.93
C TYR A 97 -3.27 -4.11 -1.17
N VAL A 98 -3.57 -4.46 -2.42
CA VAL A 98 -4.22 -5.75 -2.76
C VAL A 98 -3.35 -6.93 -2.31
N LEU A 99 -2.05 -6.88 -2.58
CA LEU A 99 -1.11 -7.93 -2.18
C LEU A 99 -1.05 -8.09 -0.67
N ALA A 100 -0.96 -6.98 0.09
CA ALA A 100 -0.95 -7.01 1.54
C ALA A 100 -2.26 -7.56 2.12
N THR A 101 -3.42 -7.18 1.55
CA THR A 101 -4.72 -7.71 1.98
C THR A 101 -4.83 -9.20 1.68
N VAL A 102 -4.49 -9.65 0.47
CA VAL A 102 -4.52 -11.08 0.11
C VAL A 102 -3.56 -11.88 1.00
N HIS A 103 -2.35 -11.36 1.23
CA HIS A 103 -1.40 -11.94 2.18
C HIS A 103 -2.03 -12.10 3.58
N SER A 104 -2.66 -11.05 4.12
CA SER A 104 -3.29 -11.12 5.45
C SER A 104 -4.44 -12.13 5.53
N VAL A 105 -5.24 -12.26 4.47
CA VAL A 105 -6.39 -13.18 4.43
C VAL A 105 -5.93 -14.64 4.34
N LEU A 106 -4.87 -14.91 3.57
CA LEU A 106 -4.39 -16.25 3.30
C LEU A 106 -3.41 -16.77 4.36
N ALA A 107 -2.50 -15.92 4.86
CA ALA A 107 -1.46 -16.31 5.82
C ALA A 107 -1.77 -15.92 7.28
N GLY A 108 -2.82 -15.13 7.53
CA GLY A 108 -3.18 -14.68 8.87
C GLY A 108 -3.74 -15.81 9.73
N SER A 109 -3.08 -16.13 10.84
CA SER A 109 -3.55 -17.11 11.84
C SER A 109 -4.90 -16.74 12.46
N ASP A 110 -5.23 -15.44 12.49
CA ASP A 110 -6.41 -14.90 13.16
C ASP A 110 -7.58 -14.66 12.17
N GLY A 111 -7.51 -15.28 10.98
CA GLY A 111 -8.36 -14.99 9.83
C GLY A 111 -9.86 -14.98 10.12
N LEU A 112 -10.39 -15.90 10.94
CA LEU A 112 -11.84 -15.93 11.21
C LEU A 112 -12.35 -14.72 12.02
N LEU A 113 -11.50 -14.11 12.85
CA LEU A 113 -11.89 -12.98 13.70
C LEU A 113 -11.69 -11.63 13.00
N PHE A 114 -10.65 -11.48 12.18
CA PHE A 114 -10.28 -10.20 11.57
C PHE A 114 -10.54 -10.10 10.05
N ASN A 115 -10.78 -11.21 9.33
CA ASN A 115 -11.16 -11.14 7.90
C ASN A 115 -12.37 -10.24 7.63
N PRO A 116 -13.44 -10.23 8.45
CA PRO A 116 -14.56 -9.32 8.21
C PRO A 116 -14.15 -7.84 8.26
N VAL A 117 -13.20 -7.48 9.13
CA VAL A 117 -12.68 -6.12 9.24
C VAL A 117 -11.84 -5.77 8.01
N TYR A 118 -10.93 -6.66 7.59
CA TYR A 118 -10.12 -6.45 6.39
C TYR A 118 -10.99 -6.29 5.13
N VAL A 119 -12.02 -7.12 4.98
CA VAL A 119 -12.99 -7.03 3.88
C VAL A 119 -13.78 -5.73 3.96
N ALA A 120 -14.29 -5.34 5.12
CA ALA A 120 -15.07 -4.12 5.29
C ALA A 120 -14.24 -2.85 4.98
N VAL A 121 -13.00 -2.79 5.47
CA VAL A 121 -12.08 -1.68 5.18
C VAL A 121 -11.74 -1.64 3.68
N SER A 122 -11.43 -2.79 3.08
CA SER A 122 -11.14 -2.89 1.64
C SER A 122 -12.33 -2.46 0.79
N ALA A 123 -13.53 -2.91 1.12
CA ALA A 123 -14.77 -2.52 0.44
C ALA A 123 -15.04 -1.03 0.59
N GLY A 124 -14.85 -0.47 1.80
CA GLY A 124 -14.97 0.96 2.05
C GLY A 124 -14.00 1.79 1.21
N LEU A 125 -12.73 1.41 1.16
CA LEU A 125 -11.71 2.08 0.34
C LEU A 125 -12.03 1.98 -1.15
N PHE A 126 -12.47 0.82 -1.63
CA PHE A 126 -12.89 0.62 -3.01
C PHE A 126 -14.07 1.53 -3.37
N LEU A 127 -15.14 1.52 -2.56
CA LEU A 127 -16.34 2.33 -2.78
C LEU A 127 -16.03 3.83 -2.76
N LEU A 128 -15.21 4.30 -1.81
CA LEU A 128 -14.79 5.70 -1.73
C LEU A 128 -13.92 6.10 -2.93
N THR A 129 -13.03 5.22 -3.38
CA THR A 129 -12.19 5.45 -4.57
C THR A 129 -13.05 5.51 -5.83
N LEU A 130 -14.01 4.59 -5.97
CA LEU A 130 -14.96 4.57 -7.07
C LEU A 130 -15.83 5.83 -7.09
N ALA A 131 -16.43 6.19 -5.95
CA ALA A 131 -17.20 7.42 -5.81
C ALA A 131 -16.37 8.66 -6.16
N ARG A 132 -15.07 8.68 -5.80
CA ARG A 132 -14.15 9.75 -6.14
C ARG A 132 -13.85 9.84 -7.64
N ILE A 133 -13.74 8.71 -8.33
CA ILE A 133 -13.56 8.63 -9.78
C ILE A 133 -14.83 9.11 -10.50
N LEU A 134 -16.00 8.62 -10.08
CA LEU A 134 -17.30 8.97 -10.65
C LEU A 134 -17.69 10.44 -10.41
N ALA A 135 -17.29 11.01 -9.26
CA ALA A 135 -17.54 12.42 -8.94
C ALA A 135 -16.59 13.39 -9.66
N ARG A 136 -15.66 12.91 -10.50
CA ARG A 136 -14.83 13.79 -11.35
C ARG A 136 -15.70 14.45 -12.40
N ARG A 137 -16.08 15.71 -12.17
CA ARG A 137 -16.72 16.53 -13.19
C ARG A 137 -15.72 16.82 -14.33
N PRO A 138 -16.10 16.67 -15.60
CA PRO A 138 -15.26 17.11 -16.71
C PRO A 138 -14.96 18.61 -16.54
N HIS A 139 -13.69 19.00 -16.71
CA HIS A 139 -13.31 20.40 -16.74
C HIS A 139 -14.01 21.05 -17.94
N ALA A 140 -14.93 21.97 -17.69
CA ALA A 140 -15.49 22.80 -18.76
C ALA A 140 -14.33 23.59 -19.40
N PRO A 141 -14.21 23.58 -20.75
CA PRO A 141 -13.15 24.35 -21.41
C PRO A 141 -13.28 25.83 -21.03
N ARG A 142 -12.16 26.40 -20.57
CA ARG A 142 -12.08 27.80 -20.18
C ARG A 142 -12.32 28.63 -21.45
N ARG A 143 -13.50 29.25 -21.57
CA ARG A 143 -13.84 30.12 -22.71
C ARG A 143 -12.89 31.32 -22.66
N ILE A 144 -11.85 31.31 -23.49
CA ILE A 144 -10.96 32.45 -23.66
C ILE A 144 -11.78 33.50 -24.41
N TYR A 145 -12.24 34.53 -23.70
CA TYR A 145 -12.77 35.72 -24.34
C TYR A 145 -11.56 36.53 -24.84
N THR A 146 -11.29 36.46 -26.14
CA THR A 146 -10.50 37.47 -26.84
C THR A 146 -11.41 38.68 -27.07
N SER A 147 -11.06 39.80 -26.44
CA SER A 147 -11.60 41.14 -26.69
C SER A 147 -11.09 41.68 -28.01
#